data_AF-H6SMR7-F1
#
_entry.id   AF-H6SMR7-F1
#
_cell.length_a   1.000
_cell.length_b   1.000
_cell.length_c   1.000
_cell.angle_alpha   90.00
_cell.angle_beta   90.00
_cell.angle_gamma   90.00
#
_symmetry.space_group_name_H-M   'P 1'
#
loop_
_entity.id
_entity.type
_entity.pdbx_description
1 polymer ?
#
loop_
_entity_poly.entity_id
_entity_poly.type
_entity_poly.pdbx_seq_one_letter_code
_entity_poly.pdbx_strand_id
1 'polypeptide(L)'
;MTPCFRWSRRCGGLVLILALAVAGCAAFEPVAPEGPVSGTFDAAQSQAALATGEAAEASGDLESAFEAYRQAARWWPVSRPAWQALARVSAAQGDAESERLALFLEERVEDYDALHPRQARLAFVGAGAHPPAGLDGLVPWAEVMVAFFEEKDLSAQRAAFAGRDPRSRLERYAIYPVAVGSLGGAVYSLGTAASSFASEAE
;
A
#
# COMPACT_ATOMS: atom_id res chain seq x y z
N MET A 1 15.88 -7.44 66.51
CA MET A 1 14.84 -8.33 65.94
C MET A 1 14.72 -7.98 64.47
N THR A 2 15.25 -8.82 63.60
CA THR A 2 15.31 -8.61 62.14
C THR A 2 14.32 -9.59 61.49
N PRO A 3 13.34 -9.12 60.70
CA PRO A 3 12.43 -10.01 60.01
C PRO A 3 13.13 -10.65 58.80
N CYS A 4 13.28 -11.97 58.83
CA CYS A 4 13.71 -12.76 57.68
C CYS A 4 12.57 -12.83 56.65
N PHE A 5 12.71 -12.05 55.58
CA PHE A 5 11.78 -12.05 54.45
C PHE A 5 11.94 -13.36 53.66
N ARG A 6 10.98 -14.29 53.84
CA ARG A 6 11.00 -15.63 53.24
C ARG A 6 10.41 -15.57 51.83
N TRP A 7 11.26 -15.34 50.84
CA TRP A 7 10.87 -15.27 49.43
C TRP A 7 10.33 -16.64 48.95
N SER A 8 9.02 -16.72 48.70
CA SER A 8 8.40 -17.97 48.25
C SER A 8 8.72 -18.23 46.77
N ARG A 9 9.08 -19.48 46.44
CA ARG A 9 9.45 -19.90 45.07
C ARG A 9 8.34 -19.66 44.02
N ARG A 10 7.11 -19.34 44.43
CA ARG A 10 5.97 -19.11 43.52
C ARG A 10 5.96 -17.71 42.89
N CYS A 11 6.53 -16.69 43.55
CA CYS A 11 6.58 -15.34 42.97
C CYS A 11 7.64 -15.19 41.87
N GLY A 12 8.73 -15.97 41.91
CA GLY A 12 9.80 -15.91 40.90
C GLY A 12 9.37 -16.38 39.50
N GLY A 13 8.50 -17.40 39.42
CA GLY A 13 8.05 -17.95 38.13
C GLY A 13 7.16 -17.00 37.34
N LEU A 14 6.32 -16.23 38.03
CA LEU A 14 5.35 -15.32 37.39
C LEU A 14 6.03 -14.09 36.79
N VAL A 15 7.07 -13.57 37.45
CA VAL A 15 7.91 -12.48 36.94
C VAL A 15 8.70 -12.93 35.70
N LEU A 16 9.19 -14.17 35.68
CA LEU A 16 9.93 -14.72 34.53
C LEU A 16 9.04 -14.87 33.28
N ILE A 17 7.79 -15.33 33.45
CA ILE A 17 6.82 -15.47 32.35
C ILE A 17 6.42 -14.11 31.78
N LEU A 18 6.21 -13.10 32.64
CA LEU A 18 5.89 -11.74 32.20
C LEU A 18 7.06 -11.08 31.45
N ALA A 19 8.30 -11.30 31.90
CA ALA A 19 9.49 -10.82 31.20
C ALA A 19 9.68 -11.46 29.82
N LEU A 20 9.37 -12.75 29.68
CA LEU A 20 9.40 -13.46 28.39
C LEU A 20 8.30 -12.99 27.42
N ALA A 21 7.10 -12.64 27.93
CA ALA A 21 6.01 -12.15 27.10
C ALA A 21 6.30 -10.77 26.47
N VAL A 22 7.01 -9.89 27.17
CA VAL A 22 7.33 -8.53 26.68
C VAL A 22 8.55 -8.52 25.73
N ALA A 23 9.48 -9.47 25.89
CA ALA A 23 10.62 -9.60 24.98
C ALA A 23 10.21 -10.02 23.55
N GLY A 24 9.05 -10.66 23.37
CA GLY A 24 8.55 -11.07 22.05
C GLY A 24 8.15 -9.92 21.12
N CYS A 25 7.81 -8.74 21.64
CA CYS A 25 7.29 -7.64 20.82
C CYS A 25 8.39 -6.73 20.22
N ALA A 26 9.62 -6.74 20.76
CA ALA A 26 10.71 -5.89 20.28
C ALA A 26 11.51 -6.49 19.11
N ALA A 27 11.30 -7.78 18.80
CA ALA A 27 12.05 -8.51 17.78
C ALA A 27 11.39 -8.48 16.39
N PHE A 28 10.30 -7.72 16.21
CA PHE A 28 9.66 -7.62 14.90
C PHE A 28 10.47 -6.66 14.01
N GLU A 29 11.48 -7.19 13.33
CA GLU A 29 12.11 -6.47 12.23
C GLU A 29 11.03 -6.22 11.17
N PRO A 30 10.82 -4.96 10.74
CA PRO A 30 9.84 -4.69 9.72
C PRO A 30 10.30 -5.38 8.43
N VAL A 31 9.59 -6.44 8.06
CA VAL A 31 9.82 -7.17 6.81
C VAL A 31 9.46 -6.23 5.65
N ALA A 32 10.41 -6.04 4.72
CA ALA A 32 10.13 -5.28 3.51
C ALA A 32 8.97 -5.94 2.75
N PRO A 33 8.01 -5.17 2.22
CA PRO A 33 6.89 -5.77 1.51
C PRO A 33 7.39 -6.56 0.30
N GLU A 34 7.16 -7.88 0.34
CA GLU A 34 7.24 -8.73 -0.85
C GLU A 34 6.08 -8.32 -1.76
N GLY A 35 6.39 -7.96 -3.00
CA GLY A 35 5.41 -7.50 -3.97
C GLY A 35 5.71 -8.11 -5.33
N PRO A 36 4.76 -8.07 -6.28
CA PRO A 36 4.99 -8.45 -7.66
C PRO A 36 6.29 -7.84 -8.19
N VAL A 37 6.92 -8.58 -9.11
CA VAL A 37 8.17 -8.19 -9.74
C VAL A 37 7.92 -6.89 -10.51
N SER A 38 8.57 -5.80 -10.10
CA SER A 38 8.49 -4.52 -10.80
C SER A 38 8.95 -4.71 -12.25
N GLY A 39 8.13 -4.32 -13.22
CA GLY A 39 8.53 -4.38 -14.63
C GLY A 39 7.43 -4.48 -15.68
N THR A 40 6.15 -4.41 -15.31
CA THR A 40 5.04 -4.44 -16.29
C THR A 40 4.62 -3.06 -16.80
N PHE A 41 4.92 -2.00 -16.06
CA PHE A 41 4.52 -0.63 -16.42
C PHE A 41 5.74 0.22 -16.70
N ASP A 42 5.80 0.80 -17.90
CA ASP A 42 6.96 1.51 -18.41
C ASP A 42 6.50 2.76 -19.19
N ALA A 43 6.76 3.93 -18.61
CA ALA A 43 6.39 5.21 -19.20
C ALA A 43 7.15 5.49 -20.53
N ALA A 44 8.38 4.99 -20.68
CA ALA A 44 9.15 5.16 -21.91
C ALA A 44 8.58 4.27 -23.04
N GLN A 45 8.19 3.04 -22.72
CA GLN A 45 7.49 2.19 -23.69
C GLN A 45 6.11 2.74 -24.07
N SER A 46 5.39 3.34 -23.11
CA SER A 46 4.15 4.07 -23.42
C SER A 46 4.38 5.23 -24.40
N GLN A 47 5.42 6.04 -24.18
CA GLN A 47 5.78 7.14 -25.09
C GLN A 47 6.19 6.64 -26.49
N ALA A 48 6.93 5.54 -26.58
CA ALA A 48 7.28 4.93 -27.86
C ALA A 48 6.04 4.42 -28.62
N ALA A 49 5.08 3.84 -27.90
CA ALA A 49 3.81 3.40 -28.47
C ALA A 49 2.93 4.59 -28.91
N LEU A 50 2.91 5.70 -28.16
CA LEU A 50 2.25 6.95 -28.58
C LEU A 50 2.80 7.47 -29.91
N ALA A 51 4.13 7.56 -30.03
CA ALA A 51 4.76 8.03 -31.27
C ALA A 51 4.47 7.11 -32.47
N THR A 52 4.37 5.80 -32.22
CA THR A 52 3.97 4.81 -33.23
C THR A 52 2.52 5.03 -33.67
N GLY A 53 1.62 5.26 -32.71
CA GLY A 53 0.21 5.56 -32.99
C GLY A 53 0.03 6.87 -33.76
N GLU A 54 0.78 7.92 -33.42
CA GLU A 54 0.76 9.20 -34.14
C GLU A 54 1.22 9.04 -35.59
N ALA A 55 2.26 8.24 -35.83
CA ALA A 55 2.73 7.96 -37.18
C ALA A 55 1.69 7.18 -38.01
N ALA A 56 0.98 6.22 -37.40
CA ALA A 56 -0.09 5.46 -38.05
C ALA A 56 -1.35 6.31 -38.29
N GLU A 57 -1.72 7.17 -37.34
CA GLU A 57 -2.85 8.10 -37.50
C GLU A 57 -2.56 9.09 -38.65
N ALA A 58 -1.34 9.61 -38.73
CA ALA A 58 -0.91 10.51 -39.79
C ALA A 58 -0.89 9.85 -41.18
N SER A 59 -0.69 8.53 -41.26
CA SER A 59 -0.77 7.76 -42.51
C SER A 59 -2.19 7.35 -42.89
N GLY A 60 -3.17 7.60 -42.01
CA GLY A 60 -4.56 7.21 -42.18
C GLY A 60 -4.85 5.75 -41.79
N ASP A 61 -3.88 5.03 -41.24
CA ASP A 61 -4.06 3.68 -40.71
C ASP A 61 -4.62 3.75 -39.28
N LEU A 62 -5.92 4.01 -39.18
CA LEU A 62 -6.61 4.17 -37.91
C LEU A 62 -6.57 2.90 -37.05
N GLU A 63 -6.55 1.70 -37.65
CA GLU A 63 -6.52 0.43 -36.92
C GLU A 63 -5.17 0.25 -36.21
N SER A 64 -4.06 0.44 -36.94
CA SER A 64 -2.73 0.40 -36.34
C SER A 64 -2.54 1.50 -35.30
N ALA A 65 -3.13 2.68 -35.52
CA ALA A 65 -3.10 3.78 -34.56
C ALA A 65 -3.83 3.39 -33.26
N PHE A 66 -5.03 2.83 -33.37
CA PHE A 66 -5.82 2.37 -32.24
C PHE A 66 -5.04 1.33 -31.40
N GLU A 67 -4.45 0.33 -32.05
CA GLU A 67 -3.67 -0.71 -31.36
C GLU A 67 -2.42 -0.15 -30.67
N ALA A 68 -1.72 0.78 -31.31
CA ALA A 68 -0.55 1.43 -30.72
C ALA A 68 -0.93 2.29 -29.49
N TYR A 69 -2.01 3.06 -29.56
CA TYR A 69 -2.50 3.84 -28.42
C TYR A 69 -3.04 2.95 -27.30
N ARG A 70 -3.68 1.84 -27.65
CA ARG A 70 -4.12 0.82 -26.68
C ARG A 70 -2.93 0.21 -25.95
N GLN A 71 -1.86 -0.09 -26.67
CA GLN A 71 -0.61 -0.57 -26.07
C GLN A 71 0.03 0.51 -25.20
N ALA A 72 0.01 1.77 -25.60
CA ALA A 72 0.52 2.88 -24.80
C ALA A 72 -0.21 3.00 -23.45
N ALA A 73 -1.54 2.87 -23.46
CA ALA A 73 -2.37 2.85 -22.25
C ALA A 73 -2.13 1.60 -21.39
N ARG A 74 -1.78 0.45 -21.96
CA ARG A 74 -1.39 -0.73 -21.16
C ARG A 74 -0.04 -0.54 -20.46
N TRP A 75 0.93 0.03 -21.17
CA TRP A 75 2.26 0.30 -20.61
C TRP A 75 2.22 1.35 -19.51
N TRP A 76 1.38 2.37 -19.67
CA TRP A 76 1.21 3.41 -18.66
C TRP A 76 -0.27 3.80 -18.55
N PRO A 77 -1.03 3.10 -17.70
CA PRO A 77 -2.49 3.30 -17.59
C PRO A 77 -2.91 4.70 -17.20
N VAL A 78 -2.06 5.46 -16.51
CA VAL A 78 -2.35 6.86 -16.17
C VAL A 78 -1.92 7.87 -17.25
N SER A 79 -1.54 7.41 -18.44
CA SER A 79 -1.20 8.27 -19.58
C SER A 79 -2.45 8.90 -20.18
N ARG A 80 -2.78 10.12 -19.74
CA ARG A 80 -3.87 10.90 -20.34
C ARG A 80 -3.74 11.05 -21.87
N PRO A 81 -2.55 11.33 -22.45
CA PRO A 81 -2.42 11.41 -23.91
C PRO A 81 -2.84 10.12 -24.64
N ALA A 82 -2.60 8.94 -24.05
CA ALA A 82 -3.00 7.67 -24.66
C ALA A 82 -4.53 7.53 -24.71
N TRP A 83 -5.24 7.89 -23.64
CA TRP A 83 -6.69 7.85 -23.60
C TRP A 83 -7.34 8.88 -24.52
N GLN A 84 -6.80 10.10 -24.55
CA GLN A 84 -7.27 11.14 -25.48
C GLN A 84 -7.09 10.71 -26.94
N ALA A 85 -5.96 10.05 -27.26
CA ALA A 85 -5.70 9.55 -28.60
C ALA A 85 -6.62 8.36 -28.97
N LEU A 86 -6.86 7.44 -28.04
CA LEU A 86 -7.85 6.37 -28.22
C LEU A 86 -9.25 6.93 -28.50
N ALA A 87 -9.72 7.89 -27.71
CA ALA A 87 -11.02 8.52 -27.92
C ALA A 87 -11.13 9.13 -29.33
N ARG A 88 -10.11 9.88 -29.75
CA ARG A 88 -10.05 10.50 -31.07
C ARG A 88 -10.07 9.49 -32.21
N VAL A 89 -9.24 8.44 -32.13
CA VAL A 89 -9.18 7.41 -33.18
C VAL A 89 -10.47 6.59 -33.22
N SER A 90 -11.03 6.20 -32.07
CA SER A 90 -12.32 5.50 -32.02
C SER A 90 -13.45 6.32 -32.62
N ALA A 91 -13.50 7.63 -32.34
CA ALA A 91 -14.47 8.53 -32.97
C ALA A 91 -14.31 8.56 -34.51
N ALA A 92 -13.07 8.61 -35.01
CA ALA A 92 -12.78 8.59 -36.45
C ALA A 92 -13.15 7.25 -37.11
N GLN A 93 -13.05 6.13 -36.39
CA GLN A 93 -13.48 4.81 -36.84
C GLN A 93 -15.00 4.59 -36.73
N GLY A 94 -15.71 5.42 -35.95
CA GLY A 94 -17.12 5.23 -35.63
C GLY A 94 -17.38 4.20 -34.52
N ASP A 95 -16.36 3.82 -33.74
CA ASP A 95 -16.51 2.95 -32.57
C ASP A 95 -16.90 3.78 -31.33
N ALA A 96 -18.21 4.01 -31.20
CA ALA A 96 -18.78 4.78 -30.10
C ALA A 96 -18.63 4.12 -28.72
N GLU A 97 -18.40 2.80 -28.65
CA GLU A 97 -18.18 2.12 -27.38
C GLU A 97 -16.76 2.41 -26.87
N SER A 98 -15.75 2.17 -27.72
CA SER A 98 -14.35 2.44 -27.38
C SER A 98 -14.10 3.93 -27.13
N GLU A 99 -14.75 4.81 -27.89
CA GLU A 99 -14.68 6.27 -27.66
C GLU A 99 -15.17 6.62 -26.26
N ARG A 100 -16.36 6.16 -25.87
CA ARG A 100 -16.94 6.46 -24.55
C ARG A 100 -16.09 5.92 -23.41
N LEU A 101 -15.55 4.70 -23.58
CA LEU A 101 -14.64 4.10 -22.61
C LEU A 101 -13.35 4.93 -22.47
N ALA A 102 -12.76 5.33 -23.58
CA ALA A 102 -11.53 6.13 -23.58
C ALA A 102 -11.75 7.50 -22.92
N LEU A 103 -12.86 8.19 -23.22
CA LEU A 103 -13.22 9.45 -22.57
C LEU A 103 -13.47 9.28 -21.06
N PHE A 104 -14.17 8.21 -20.66
CA PHE A 104 -14.42 7.90 -19.26
C PHE A 104 -13.12 7.70 -18.47
N LEU A 105 -12.14 7.02 -19.08
CA LEU A 105 -10.84 6.78 -18.46
C LEU A 105 -9.95 8.03 -18.51
N GLU A 106 -9.94 8.79 -19.61
CA GLU A 106 -9.18 10.05 -19.73
C GLU A 106 -9.50 11.01 -18.57
N GLU A 107 -10.79 11.22 -18.28
CA GLU A 107 -11.26 12.08 -17.20
C GLU A 107 -10.74 11.63 -15.83
N ARG A 108 -10.70 10.32 -15.58
CA ARG A 108 -10.40 9.76 -14.27
C ARG A 108 -8.93 9.59 -13.99
N VAL A 109 -8.13 9.29 -15.01
CA VAL A 109 -6.71 8.97 -14.78
C VAL A 109 -5.94 10.16 -14.23
N GLU A 110 -6.29 11.39 -14.62
CA GLU A 110 -5.66 12.60 -14.10
C GLU A 110 -6.00 12.80 -12.61
N ASP A 111 -7.28 12.73 -12.26
CA ASP A 111 -7.74 12.88 -10.88
C ASP A 111 -7.19 11.78 -9.97
N TYR A 112 -7.16 10.54 -10.45
CA TYR A 112 -6.72 9.39 -9.66
C TYR A 112 -5.20 9.29 -9.53
N ASP A 113 -4.42 9.80 -10.49
CA ASP A 113 -2.97 9.85 -10.34
C ASP A 113 -2.52 10.82 -9.22
N ALA A 114 -3.36 11.83 -8.93
CA ALA A 114 -3.19 12.78 -7.83
C ALA A 114 -3.62 12.21 -6.45
N LEU A 115 -4.40 11.14 -6.41
CA LEU A 115 -4.80 10.48 -5.16
C LEU A 115 -3.69 9.61 -4.57
N HIS A 116 -3.83 9.26 -3.29
CA HIS A 116 -3.00 8.20 -2.72
C HIS A 116 -3.26 6.88 -3.49
N PRO A 117 -2.23 6.10 -3.89
CA PRO A 117 -2.40 4.90 -4.73
C PRO A 117 -3.47 3.92 -4.23
N ARG A 118 -3.51 3.69 -2.92
CA ARG A 118 -4.57 2.89 -2.28
C ARG A 118 -6.01 3.38 -2.56
N GLN A 119 -6.25 4.70 -2.56
CA GLN A 119 -7.57 5.28 -2.83
C GLN A 119 -7.95 5.11 -4.30
N ALA A 120 -7.02 5.43 -5.22
CA ALA A 120 -7.21 5.22 -6.66
C ALA A 120 -7.51 3.76 -6.99
N ARG A 121 -6.75 2.83 -6.40
CA ARG A 121 -6.99 1.39 -6.53
C ARG A 121 -8.42 1.00 -6.11
N LEU A 122 -8.87 1.46 -4.94
CA LEU A 122 -10.22 1.15 -4.45
C LEU A 122 -11.32 1.70 -5.37
N ALA A 123 -11.11 2.87 -5.98
CA ALA A 123 -12.03 3.43 -6.96
C ALA A 123 -12.19 2.50 -8.18
N PHE A 124 -11.09 1.94 -8.70
CA PHE A 124 -11.15 0.99 -9.82
C PHE A 124 -11.67 -0.39 -9.44
N VAL A 125 -11.41 -0.89 -8.23
CA VAL A 125 -12.07 -2.11 -7.72
C VAL A 125 -13.59 -1.93 -7.72
N GLY A 126 -14.08 -0.77 -7.26
CA GLY A 126 -15.50 -0.44 -7.28
C GLY A 126 -16.06 -0.37 -8.70
N ALA A 127 -15.35 0.29 -9.61
CA ALA A 127 -15.73 0.42 -11.01
C ALA A 127 -15.76 -0.93 -11.76
N GLY A 128 -14.83 -1.84 -11.47
CA GLY A 128 -14.84 -3.20 -12.05
C GLY A 128 -15.98 -4.06 -11.51
N ALA A 129 -16.32 -3.93 -10.22
CA ALA A 129 -17.43 -4.67 -9.62
C ALA A 129 -18.81 -4.15 -10.04
N HIS A 130 -18.93 -2.85 -10.31
CA HIS A 130 -20.18 -2.18 -10.68
C HIS A 130 -19.91 -1.19 -11.83
N PRO A 131 -19.69 -1.67 -13.07
CA PRO A 131 -19.38 -0.80 -14.19
C PRO A 131 -20.56 0.13 -14.50
N PRO A 132 -20.31 1.39 -14.88
CA PRO A 132 -21.35 2.27 -15.39
C PRO A 132 -22.03 1.65 -16.62
N ALA A 133 -23.32 1.92 -16.80
CA ALA A 133 -24.07 1.39 -17.93
C ALA A 133 -23.45 1.82 -19.28
N GLY A 134 -23.32 0.89 -20.22
CA GLY A 134 -22.79 1.15 -21.56
C GLY A 134 -21.27 1.29 -21.65
N LEU A 135 -20.54 0.74 -20.67
CA LEU A 135 -19.08 0.63 -20.63
C LEU A 135 -18.65 -0.83 -20.41
N ASP A 136 -19.08 -1.73 -21.29
CA ASP A 136 -18.86 -3.18 -21.14
C ASP A 136 -17.36 -3.53 -21.19
N GLY A 137 -16.57 -2.77 -21.95
CA GLY A 137 -15.11 -2.88 -21.99
C GLY A 137 -14.33 -2.38 -20.76
N LEU A 138 -15.00 -1.85 -19.72
CA LEU A 138 -14.30 -1.24 -18.56
C LEU A 138 -13.61 -2.27 -17.65
N VAL A 139 -14.21 -3.46 -17.47
CA VAL A 139 -13.73 -4.42 -16.45
C VAL A 139 -12.26 -4.83 -16.66
N PRO A 140 -11.81 -5.23 -17.87
CA PRO A 140 -10.40 -5.57 -18.09
C PRO A 140 -9.45 -4.39 -17.82
N TRP A 141 -9.89 -3.16 -18.08
CA TRP A 141 -9.09 -1.97 -17.81
C TRP A 141 -9.04 -1.61 -16.32
N ALA A 142 -10.13 -1.83 -15.59
CA ALA A 142 -10.16 -1.66 -14.15
C ALA A 142 -9.14 -2.60 -13.47
N GLU A 143 -9.01 -3.84 -13.94
CA GLU A 143 -7.99 -4.78 -13.45
C GLU A 143 -6.56 -4.28 -13.70
N VAL A 144 -6.28 -3.78 -14.91
CA VAL A 144 -4.97 -3.18 -15.25
C VAL A 144 -4.67 -1.98 -14.35
N MET A 145 -5.64 -1.11 -14.10
CA MET A 145 -5.50 0.05 -13.22
C MET A 145 -5.25 -0.36 -11.77
N VAL A 146 -5.96 -1.38 -11.27
CA VAL A 146 -5.74 -1.92 -9.93
C VAL A 146 -4.30 -2.41 -9.79
N ALA A 147 -3.82 -3.21 -10.74
CA ALA A 147 -2.44 -3.69 -10.74
C ALA A 147 -1.42 -2.53 -10.78
N PHE A 148 -1.67 -1.50 -11.58
CA PHE A 148 -0.81 -0.32 -11.65
C PHE A 148 -0.70 0.41 -10.31
N PHE A 149 -1.83 0.68 -9.65
CA PHE A 149 -1.81 1.39 -8.38
C PHE A 149 -1.29 0.53 -7.22
N GLU A 150 -1.40 -0.80 -7.28
CA GLU A 150 -0.73 -1.69 -6.34
C GLU A 150 0.79 -1.59 -6.47
N GLU A 151 1.32 -1.62 -7.70
CA GLU A 151 2.76 -1.45 -7.94
C GLU A 151 3.24 -0.06 -7.51
N LYS A 152 2.46 1.00 -7.78
CA LYS A 152 2.76 2.37 -7.32
C LYS A 152 2.78 2.47 -5.79
N ASP A 153 1.84 1.83 -5.09
CA ASP A 153 1.81 1.79 -3.62
C ASP A 153 3.02 1.06 -3.05
N LEU A 154 3.35 -0.11 -3.61
CA LEU A 154 4.50 -0.92 -3.19
C LEU A 154 5.82 -0.19 -3.44
N SER A 155 5.97 0.46 -4.58
CA SER A 155 7.14 1.28 -4.89
C SER A 155 7.30 2.44 -3.90
N ALA A 156 6.21 3.16 -3.59
CA ALA A 156 6.21 4.22 -2.58
C ALA A 156 6.58 3.69 -1.18
N GLN A 157 6.06 2.52 -0.79
CA GLN A 157 6.42 1.88 0.47
C GLN A 157 7.90 1.49 0.51
N ARG A 158 8.44 0.86 -0.55
CA ARG A 158 9.85 0.49 -0.66
C ARG A 158 10.76 1.72 -0.58
N ALA A 159 10.42 2.80 -1.28
CA ALA A 159 11.15 4.07 -1.22
C ALA A 159 11.12 4.67 0.20
N ALA A 160 9.95 4.67 0.85
CA ALA A 160 9.82 5.13 2.23
C ALA A 160 10.62 4.27 3.22
N PHE A 161 10.71 2.94 2.98
CA PHE A 161 11.55 2.04 3.78
C PHE A 161 13.04 2.29 3.55
N ALA A 162 13.49 2.42 2.30
CA ALA A 162 14.88 2.66 1.94
C ALA A 162 15.39 4.03 2.43
N GLY A 163 14.51 5.05 2.46
CA GLY A 163 14.81 6.38 2.95
C GLY A 163 14.82 6.52 4.48
N ARG A 164 14.40 5.50 5.23
CA ARG A 164 14.58 5.52 6.69
C ARG A 164 16.06 5.39 6.99
N ASP A 165 16.65 6.45 7.51
CA ASP A 165 17.96 6.38 8.16
C ASP A 165 17.89 5.23 9.18
N PRO A 166 18.79 4.23 9.14
CA PRO A 166 18.79 3.16 10.11
C PRO A 166 18.92 3.78 11.50
N ARG A 167 17.78 3.95 12.18
CA ARG A 167 17.67 4.55 13.51
C ARG A 167 18.88 4.14 14.32
N SER A 168 19.61 5.14 14.83
CA SER A 168 20.79 4.91 15.64
C SER A 168 20.44 3.85 16.69
N ARG A 169 21.38 2.95 17.01
CA ARG A 169 21.10 1.85 17.98
C ARG A 169 20.37 2.37 19.23
N LEU A 170 20.69 3.60 19.66
CA LEU A 170 20.04 4.30 20.76
C LEU A 170 18.53 4.51 20.59
N GLU A 171 18.02 4.95 19.44
CA GLU A 171 16.58 5.10 19.21
C GLU A 171 15.86 3.75 19.12
N ARG A 172 16.56 2.72 18.62
CA ARG A 172 16.07 1.34 18.60
C ARG A 172 15.85 0.80 20.03
N TYR A 173 16.68 1.26 20.98
CA TYR A 173 16.57 0.90 22.40
C TYR A 173 15.86 1.96 23.26
N ALA A 174 15.58 3.17 22.77
CA ALA A 174 14.92 4.23 23.54
C ALA A 174 13.44 3.96 23.83
N ILE A 175 12.83 2.96 23.18
CA ILE A 175 11.50 2.44 23.54
C ILE A 175 11.55 1.60 24.84
N TYR A 176 12.71 1.02 25.19
CA TYR A 176 12.87 0.21 26.40
C TYR A 176 12.63 0.98 27.72
N PRO A 177 13.10 2.22 27.95
CA PRO A 177 12.86 2.90 29.22
C PRO A 177 11.36 3.16 29.51
N VAL A 178 10.53 3.39 28.49
CA VAL A 178 9.07 3.55 28.68
C VAL A 178 8.41 2.21 29.04
N ALA A 179 8.84 1.11 28.40
CA ALA A 179 8.36 -0.23 28.73
C ALA A 179 8.82 -0.69 30.12
N VAL A 180 10.06 -0.37 30.51
CA VAL A 180 10.60 -0.66 31.84
C VAL A 180 9.91 0.17 32.92
N GLY A 181 9.60 1.45 32.64
CA GLY A 181 8.88 2.33 33.56
C GLY A 181 7.44 1.87 33.83
N SER A 182 6.72 1.46 32.78
CA SER A 182 5.33 1.00 32.91
C SER A 182 5.22 -0.38 33.57
N LEU A 183 6.16 -1.31 33.30
CA LEU A 183 6.29 -2.55 34.07
C LEU A 183 6.63 -2.29 35.54
N GLY A 184 7.53 -1.34 35.82
CA GLY A 184 7.88 -0.94 37.19
C GLY A 184 6.67 -0.42 37.97
N GLY A 185 5.83 0.42 37.35
CA GLY A 185 4.59 0.92 37.96
C GLY A 185 3.55 -0.17 38.21
N ALA A 186 3.40 -1.12 37.28
CA ALA A 186 2.49 -2.26 37.46
C ALA A 186 2.95 -3.19 38.60
N VAL A 187 4.25 -3.48 38.71
CA VAL A 187 4.80 -4.28 39.80
C VAL A 187 4.67 -3.57 41.15
N TYR A 188 4.91 -2.26 41.19
CA TYR A 188 4.77 -1.46 42.42
C TYR A 188 3.32 -1.46 42.92
N SER A 189 2.35 -1.20 42.03
CA SER A 189 0.93 -1.17 42.40
C SER A 189 0.41 -2.52 42.87
N LEU A 190 0.81 -3.63 42.23
CA LEU A 190 0.49 -4.99 42.69
C LEU A 190 1.13 -5.31 44.04
N GLY A 191 2.36 -4.87 44.29
CA GLY A 191 3.02 -5.00 45.58
C GLY A 191 2.27 -4.29 46.70
N THR A 192 1.83 -3.06 46.46
CA THR A 192 1.05 -2.29 47.45
C THR A 192 -0.31 -2.92 47.75
N ALA A 193 -1.01 -3.43 46.73
CA ALA A 193 -2.29 -4.10 46.92
C ALA A 193 -2.14 -5.41 47.71
N ALA A 194 -1.07 -6.18 47.48
CA ALA A 194 -0.82 -7.41 48.23
C ALA A 194 -0.54 -7.16 49.72
N SER A 195 0.13 -6.04 50.05
CA SER A 195 0.42 -5.68 51.45
C SER A 195 -0.81 -5.26 52.25
N SER A 196 -1.81 -4.63 51.62
CA SER A 196 -3.05 -4.26 52.31
C SER A 196 -3.93 -5.46 52.67
N PHE A 197 -3.94 -6.51 51.85
CA PHE A 197 -4.67 -7.74 52.18
C PHE A 197 -4.04 -8.55 53.31
N ALA A 198 -2.71 -8.46 53.49
CA ALA A 198 -2.03 -9.16 54.56
C ALA A 198 -2.34 -8.57 55.95
N SER A 199 -2.60 -7.27 56.05
CA SER A 199 -2.92 -6.61 57.33
C SER A 199 -4.35 -6.83 57.83
N GLU A 200 -5.26 -7.32 56.98
CA GLU A 200 -6.65 -7.63 57.38
C GLU A 200 -6.83 -9.08 57.87
N ALA A 201 -5.79 -9.91 57.76
CA ALA A 201 -5.82 -11.32 58.13
C ALA A 201 -5.21 -11.64 59.51
N GLU A 202 -4.76 -10.61 60.25
CA GLU A 202 -4.37 -10.68 61.67
C GLU A 202 -5.49 -10.12 62.56
#